data_AF-F0Z9J2-F1
#
_entry.id   AF-F0Z9J2-F1
#
_cell.length_a   1.000
_cell.length_b   1.000
_cell.length_c   1.000
_cell.angle_alpha   90.00
_cell.angle_beta   90.00
_cell.angle_gamma   90.00
#
_symmetry.space_group_name_H-M   'P 1'
#
loop_
_entity.id
_entity.type
_entity.pdbx_description
1 polymer ?
#
loop_
_entity_poly.entity_id
_entity_poly.type
_entity_poly.pdbx_seq_one_letter_code
_entity_poly.pdbx_strand_id
1 'polypeptide(L)'
;MIEDLNKILKQEEIQKDVEDIIKNNLNDKIKGWKESMNYLYNFSVKTGYIQEERLKLNVILPKHYQHSYGGDVGFEVTINCSKPEIIVGKDIVGAAHYSNFYGECVICFDNVGSDKREGLRAYEFTLSNGVTLFRQYPPYPYFKHHNIIIDRKHTPQVLSRSTILELLEMSESMPGYKIASNTDRVGTGATNLHHRHYQAGDHPFTVFSAKPIKQFKCNFRNQETNSNEVIIVEWLHYPCCCLKVIGSSKKSVEQVSYQLFSTWRNHDFPTLKQELQTCSLISTLDVESNQYQFLIFPRNAEQPRFLTSQTLQCIKKEFVGIFELCGYAILPGRLKDQLQQLESLLANVTLSNHNEKLILPQELMEFKQWLIEYYFSITDNNLSISDKLHLSLQNSFITILSDNSPIKLNNSNLIDIWINNSNLNLIN
;
A
#
# COMPACT_ATOMS: atom_id res chain seq x y z
N MET A 1 -17.18 -20.77 -17.61
CA MET A 1 -16.82 -21.55 -16.40
C MET A 1 -17.50 -21.07 -15.11
N ILE A 2 -18.38 -20.06 -15.12
CA ILE A 2 -19.13 -19.68 -13.90
C ILE A 2 -20.55 -19.22 -14.30
N GLU A 3 -21.34 -20.07 -14.95
CA GLU A 3 -22.75 -19.74 -15.24
C GLU A 3 -23.74 -20.50 -14.35
N ASP A 4 -23.37 -21.65 -13.77
CA ASP A 4 -24.25 -22.41 -12.88
C ASP A 4 -23.55 -22.83 -11.58
N LEU A 5 -23.50 -21.96 -10.58
CA LEU A 5 -23.19 -22.38 -9.21
C LEU A 5 -24.47 -22.34 -8.37
N ASN A 6 -25.31 -23.36 -8.54
CA ASN A 6 -26.38 -23.69 -7.59
C ASN A 6 -25.83 -24.24 -6.26
N LYS A 7 -24.50 -24.27 -6.09
CA LYS A 7 -23.80 -24.85 -4.93
C LYS A 7 -22.55 -24.04 -4.61
N ILE A 8 -22.34 -23.74 -3.33
CA ILE A 8 -21.07 -23.17 -2.83
C ILE A 8 -19.99 -24.26 -2.93
N LEU A 9 -18.95 -24.02 -3.74
CA LEU A 9 -17.83 -24.95 -3.90
C LEU A 9 -17.01 -25.05 -2.62
N LYS A 10 -16.47 -26.23 -2.33
CA LYS A 10 -15.53 -26.46 -1.23
C LYS A 10 -14.18 -25.83 -1.53
N GLN A 11 -13.38 -25.60 -0.48
CA GLN A 11 -12.04 -25.03 -0.62
C GLN A 11 -11.12 -25.88 -1.52
N GLU A 12 -11.22 -27.21 -1.46
CA GLU A 12 -10.46 -28.14 -2.31
C GLU A 12 -10.83 -28.02 -3.80
N GLU A 13 -12.11 -27.78 -4.11
CA GLU A 13 -12.59 -27.57 -5.48
C GLU A 13 -12.04 -26.25 -6.04
N ILE A 14 -12.06 -25.18 -5.23
CA ILE A 14 -11.46 -23.89 -5.60
C ILE A 14 -9.95 -23.98 -5.81
N GLN A 15 -9.25 -24.71 -4.94
CA GLN A 15 -7.81 -24.93 -5.07
C GLN A 15 -7.50 -25.56 -6.43
N LYS A 16 -8.19 -26.65 -6.77
CA LYS A 16 -8.00 -27.37 -8.04
C LYS A 16 -8.32 -26.50 -9.25
N ASP A 17 -9.43 -25.77 -9.23
CA ASP A 17 -9.83 -24.91 -10.35
C ASP A 17 -8.79 -23.81 -10.61
N VAL A 18 -8.22 -23.22 -9.56
CA VAL A 18 -7.15 -22.21 -9.69
C VAL A 18 -5.86 -22.84 -10.22
N GLU A 19 -5.48 -24.02 -9.73
CA GLU A 19 -4.31 -24.76 -10.23
C GLU A 19 -4.45 -25.10 -11.71
N ASP A 20 -5.63 -25.55 -12.14
CA ASP A 20 -5.92 -25.87 -13.54
C ASP A 20 -5.84 -24.61 -14.42
N ILE A 21 -6.35 -23.47 -13.97
CA ILE A 21 -6.20 -22.18 -14.68
C ILE A 21 -4.73 -21.80 -14.84
N ILE A 22 -3.93 -21.91 -13.78
CA ILE A 22 -2.50 -21.58 -13.82
C ILE A 22 -1.76 -22.53 -14.76
N LYS A 23 -2.03 -23.85 -14.66
CA LYS A 23 -1.40 -24.89 -15.48
C LYS A 23 -1.72 -24.72 -16.97
N ASN A 24 -2.95 -24.35 -17.31
CA ASN A 24 -3.35 -24.11 -18.70
C ASN A 24 -2.71 -22.85 -19.31
N ASN A 25 -2.13 -21.99 -18.49
CA ASN A 25 -1.50 -20.72 -18.89
C ASN A 25 0.01 -20.65 -18.55
N LEU A 26 0.71 -21.79 -18.43
CA LEU A 26 2.15 -21.81 -18.06
C LEU A 26 3.05 -20.95 -18.96
N ASN A 27 2.71 -20.83 -20.25
CA ASN A 27 3.46 -20.04 -21.23
C ASN A 27 3.12 -18.54 -21.21
N ASP A 28 2.03 -18.16 -20.54
CA ASP A 28 1.60 -16.78 -20.35
C ASP A 28 1.21 -16.57 -18.89
N LYS A 29 2.24 -16.37 -18.05
CA LYS A 29 2.06 -16.16 -16.62
C LYS A 29 1.11 -15.00 -16.32
N ILE A 30 1.09 -13.95 -17.15
CA ILE A 30 0.23 -12.78 -16.96
C ILE A 30 -1.23 -13.18 -17.09
N LYS A 31 -1.57 -13.90 -18.17
CA LYS A 31 -2.91 -14.44 -18.37
C LYS A 31 -3.28 -15.41 -17.25
N GLY A 32 -2.37 -16.32 -16.87
CA GLY A 32 -2.62 -17.31 -15.83
C GLY A 32 -2.96 -16.70 -14.47
N TRP A 33 -2.19 -15.71 -14.01
CA TRP A 33 -2.51 -15.05 -12.75
C TRP A 33 -3.76 -14.17 -12.85
N LYS A 34 -4.01 -13.49 -13.98
CA LYS A 34 -5.22 -12.67 -14.15
C LYS A 34 -6.49 -13.51 -14.14
N GLU A 35 -6.50 -14.63 -14.85
CA GLU A 35 -7.66 -15.52 -14.93
C GLU A 35 -7.96 -16.18 -13.58
N SER A 36 -6.92 -16.63 -12.85
CA SER A 36 -7.11 -17.21 -11.50
C SER A 36 -7.63 -16.19 -10.49
N MET A 37 -7.11 -14.97 -10.50
CA MET A 37 -7.61 -13.88 -9.64
C MET A 37 -9.05 -13.50 -10.02
N ASN A 38 -9.38 -13.40 -11.31
CA ASN A 38 -10.76 -13.18 -11.77
C ASN A 38 -11.71 -14.30 -11.31
N TYR A 39 -11.30 -15.56 -11.41
CA TYR A 39 -12.07 -16.70 -10.96
C TYR A 39 -12.38 -16.58 -9.45
N LEU A 40 -11.35 -16.36 -8.63
CA LEU A 40 -11.51 -16.23 -7.18
C LEU A 40 -12.33 -15.00 -6.77
N TYR A 41 -12.19 -13.88 -7.48
CA TYR A 41 -12.99 -12.67 -7.27
C TYR A 41 -14.46 -12.92 -7.59
N ASN A 42 -14.75 -13.49 -8.76
CA ASN A 42 -16.11 -13.79 -9.20
C ASN A 42 -16.80 -14.76 -8.24
N PHE A 43 -16.08 -15.76 -7.73
CA PHE A 43 -16.59 -16.64 -6.69
C PHE A 43 -16.93 -15.87 -5.40
N SER A 44 -16.01 -14.99 -4.97
CA SER A 44 -16.20 -14.15 -3.78
C SER A 44 -17.39 -13.21 -3.89
N VAL A 45 -17.67 -12.67 -5.08
CA VAL A 45 -18.86 -11.83 -5.35
C VAL A 45 -20.14 -12.69 -5.36
N LYS A 46 -20.14 -13.83 -6.06
CA LYS A 46 -21.32 -14.70 -6.17
C LYS A 46 -21.77 -15.28 -4.83
N THR A 47 -20.84 -15.53 -3.93
CA THR A 47 -21.13 -16.00 -2.57
C THR A 47 -21.49 -14.87 -1.60
N GLY A 48 -21.49 -13.62 -2.05
CA GLY A 48 -21.78 -12.45 -1.23
C GLY A 48 -20.67 -12.06 -0.24
N TYR A 49 -19.50 -12.70 -0.31
CA TYR A 49 -18.35 -12.36 0.53
C TYR A 49 -17.77 -10.99 0.16
N ILE A 50 -17.68 -10.67 -1.13
CA ILE A 50 -17.43 -9.31 -1.62
C ILE A 50 -18.77 -8.69 -2.03
N GLN A 51 -19.07 -7.53 -1.44
CA GLN A 51 -20.31 -6.78 -1.74
C GLN A 51 -19.98 -5.58 -2.63
N GLU A 52 -20.03 -5.77 -3.95
CA GLU A 52 -19.68 -4.72 -4.91
C GLU A 52 -20.51 -3.44 -4.75
N GLU A 53 -21.78 -3.56 -4.34
CA GLU A 53 -22.62 -2.40 -4.03
C GLU A 53 -22.07 -1.52 -2.90
N ARG A 54 -21.37 -2.11 -1.92
CA ARG A 54 -20.65 -1.33 -0.90
C ARG A 54 -19.40 -0.67 -1.45
N LEU A 55 -18.68 -1.33 -2.36
CA LEU A 55 -17.49 -0.75 -3.00
C LEU A 55 -17.83 0.48 -3.82
N LYS A 56 -19.00 0.50 -4.47
CA LYS A 56 -19.52 1.65 -5.23
C LYS A 56 -19.82 2.88 -4.37
N LEU A 57 -19.86 2.75 -3.04
CA LEU A 57 -20.05 3.90 -2.15
C LEU A 57 -18.80 4.78 -2.03
N ASN A 58 -17.62 4.24 -2.39
CA ASN A 58 -16.36 4.95 -2.30
C ASN A 58 -16.36 6.19 -3.21
N VAL A 59 -15.84 7.31 -2.70
CA VAL A 59 -15.60 8.50 -3.51
C VAL A 59 -14.19 8.41 -4.06
N ILE A 60 -14.05 8.33 -5.38
CA ILE A 60 -12.75 8.25 -6.06
C ILE A 60 -12.53 9.57 -6.77
N LEU A 61 -11.50 10.31 -6.37
CA LEU A 61 -11.12 11.55 -7.03
C LEU A 61 -10.24 11.26 -8.26
N PRO A 62 -10.27 12.14 -9.28
CA PRO A 62 -9.35 12.04 -10.41
C PRO A 62 -7.88 12.05 -9.95
N LYS A 63 -7.00 11.42 -10.74
CA LYS A 63 -5.55 11.47 -10.49
C LYS A 63 -5.06 12.92 -10.46
N HIS A 64 -4.31 13.25 -9.43
CA HIS A 64 -3.76 14.58 -9.21
C HIS A 64 -2.29 14.65 -9.66
N TYR A 65 -2.04 15.41 -10.73
CA TYR A 65 -0.70 15.58 -11.34
C TYR A 65 -0.10 16.99 -11.11
N GLN A 66 -0.88 17.93 -10.57
CA GLN A 66 -0.47 19.33 -10.42
C GLN A 66 0.36 19.54 -9.14
N HIS A 67 1.58 19.00 -9.13
CA HIS A 67 2.50 19.08 -7.99
C HIS A 67 3.97 19.09 -8.43
N SER A 68 4.90 19.30 -7.50
CA SER A 68 6.33 19.44 -7.79
C SER A 68 7.07 18.16 -8.17
N TYR A 69 6.50 16.97 -7.98
CA TYR A 69 7.21 15.69 -8.22
C TYR A 69 7.36 15.32 -9.71
N GLY A 70 6.67 16.05 -10.59
CA GLY A 70 6.82 16.00 -12.05
C GLY A 70 6.37 14.70 -12.74
N GLY A 71 6.46 14.69 -14.07
CA GLY A 71 6.28 13.51 -14.93
C GLY A 71 4.88 12.90 -14.87
N ASP A 72 4.84 11.57 -14.95
CA ASP A 72 3.63 10.73 -14.86
C ASP A 72 3.27 10.36 -13.41
N VAL A 73 3.81 11.10 -12.44
CA VAL A 73 3.45 10.92 -11.03
C VAL A 73 2.07 11.54 -10.81
N GLY A 74 1.06 10.72 -10.57
CA GLY A 74 -0.32 11.14 -10.34
C GLY A 74 -0.87 10.45 -9.09
N PHE A 75 -1.17 11.24 -8.07
CA PHE A 75 -1.69 10.74 -6.79
C PHE A 75 -3.19 10.47 -6.89
N GLU A 76 -3.62 9.33 -6.36
CA GLU A 76 -5.03 8.95 -6.30
C GLU A 76 -5.55 9.13 -4.89
N VAL A 77 -6.74 9.69 -4.75
CA VAL A 77 -7.40 9.84 -3.45
C VAL A 77 -8.75 9.14 -3.49
N THR A 78 -8.91 8.17 -2.59
CA THR A 78 -10.18 7.48 -2.38
C THR A 78 -10.66 7.71 -0.95
N ILE A 79 -11.92 8.16 -0.79
CA ILE A 79 -12.63 8.14 0.49
C ILE A 79 -13.36 6.81 0.59
N ASN A 80 -12.85 5.93 1.45
CA ASN A 80 -13.36 4.57 1.59
C ASN A 80 -14.63 4.54 2.44
N CYS A 81 -15.78 4.52 1.77
CA CYS A 81 -17.11 4.44 2.37
C CYS A 81 -17.63 2.99 2.42
N SER A 82 -16.91 2.05 1.81
CA SER A 82 -17.30 0.64 1.75
C SER A 82 -17.09 -0.10 3.07
N LYS A 83 -16.06 0.30 3.82
CA LYS A 83 -15.72 -0.23 5.14
C LYS A 83 -16.47 0.57 6.22
N PRO A 84 -17.27 -0.09 7.08
CA PRO A 84 -17.85 0.61 8.24
C PRO A 84 -16.73 1.14 9.15
N GLU A 85 -16.71 2.45 9.40
CA GLU A 85 -15.73 3.06 10.30
C GLU A 85 -16.03 2.64 11.75
N ILE A 86 -15.05 2.02 12.42
CA ILE A 86 -15.20 1.63 13.83
C ILE A 86 -15.04 2.88 14.71
N ILE A 87 -16.16 3.50 15.06
CA ILE A 87 -16.20 4.59 16.04
C ILE A 87 -16.27 3.96 17.43
N VAL A 88 -15.30 4.26 18.30
CA VAL A 88 -15.28 3.78 19.70
C VAL A 88 -16.61 4.13 20.37
N GLY A 89 -17.34 3.11 20.84
CA GLY A 89 -18.59 3.28 21.60
C GLY A 89 -19.90 3.19 20.80
N LYS A 90 -19.88 2.84 19.50
CA LYS A 90 -21.09 2.49 18.73
C LYS A 90 -21.01 1.05 18.22
N ASP A 91 -22.06 0.27 18.48
CA ASP A 91 -22.25 -1.04 17.85
C ASP A 91 -22.52 -0.86 16.36
N ILE A 92 -21.69 -1.47 15.51
CA ILE A 92 -21.76 -1.30 14.05
C ILE A 92 -22.24 -2.59 13.39
N VAL A 93 -23.36 -2.47 12.68
CA VAL A 93 -23.88 -3.50 11.76
C VAL A 93 -22.85 -3.70 10.63
N GLY A 94 -22.14 -4.83 10.65
CA GLY A 94 -21.05 -5.15 9.70
C GLY A 94 -19.70 -5.47 10.34
N ALA A 95 -19.54 -5.26 11.65
CA ALA A 95 -18.35 -5.66 12.42
C ALA A 95 -18.21 -7.19 12.60
N ALA A 96 -19.23 -7.98 12.21
CA ALA A 96 -19.27 -9.43 12.39
C ALA A 96 -18.12 -10.14 11.67
N HIS A 97 -17.71 -9.69 10.49
CA HIS A 97 -16.60 -10.31 9.76
C HIS A 97 -15.27 -10.22 10.53
N TYR A 98 -15.10 -9.19 11.37
CA TYR A 98 -13.86 -8.96 12.12
C TYR A 98 -13.85 -9.53 13.53
N SER A 99 -15.01 -9.89 14.07
CA SER A 99 -15.18 -10.39 15.44
C SER A 99 -15.58 -11.87 15.52
N ASN A 100 -16.09 -12.45 14.42
CA ASN A 100 -16.54 -13.84 14.37
C ASN A 100 -15.66 -14.69 13.45
N PHE A 101 -14.68 -15.40 14.03
CA PHE A 101 -13.75 -16.29 13.34
C PHE A 101 -13.40 -17.51 14.21
N TYR A 102 -12.74 -18.53 13.64
CA TYR A 102 -12.31 -19.76 14.34
C TYR A 102 -10.82 -19.80 14.64
N GLY A 103 -9.99 -19.34 13.70
CA GLY A 103 -8.55 -19.36 13.89
C GLY A 103 -8.09 -18.38 14.97
N GLU A 104 -6.80 -18.36 15.24
CA GLU A 104 -6.20 -17.44 16.22
C GLU A 104 -6.39 -15.95 15.87
N CYS A 105 -6.56 -15.63 14.58
CA CYS A 105 -7.01 -14.31 14.16
C CYS A 105 -7.93 -14.35 12.92
N VAL A 106 -8.45 -13.17 12.61
CA VAL A 106 -9.38 -12.86 11.52
C VAL A 106 -8.89 -13.23 10.12
N ILE A 107 -7.58 -13.45 9.92
CA ILE A 107 -7.00 -13.84 8.63
C ILE A 107 -6.42 -15.26 8.61
N CYS A 108 -6.58 -16.05 9.68
CA CYS A 108 -6.15 -17.45 9.69
C CYS A 108 -6.88 -18.29 8.64
N PHE A 109 -6.18 -19.31 8.12
CA PHE A 109 -6.72 -20.22 7.12
C PHE A 109 -7.94 -21.00 7.63
N ASP A 110 -8.04 -21.26 8.94
CA ASP A 110 -9.19 -21.96 9.55
C ASP A 110 -10.53 -21.26 9.33
N ASN A 111 -10.48 -19.99 8.93
CA ASN A 111 -11.67 -19.21 8.59
C ASN A 111 -12.14 -19.43 7.15
N VAL A 112 -11.28 -19.95 6.27
CA VAL A 112 -11.57 -20.15 4.85
C VAL A 112 -12.65 -21.24 4.70
N GLY A 113 -13.81 -20.85 4.18
CA GLY A 113 -14.97 -21.73 4.00
C GLY A 113 -15.62 -22.27 5.27
N SER A 114 -15.32 -21.66 6.42
CA SER A 114 -16.02 -21.94 7.68
C SER A 114 -17.49 -21.48 7.63
N ASP A 115 -18.35 -22.00 8.52
CA ASP A 115 -19.75 -21.53 8.69
C ASP A 115 -19.83 -20.03 9.06
N LYS A 116 -18.81 -19.49 9.73
CA LYS A 116 -18.67 -18.06 10.03
C LYS A 116 -18.29 -17.23 8.80
N ARG A 117 -17.78 -17.85 7.74
CA ARG A 117 -17.34 -17.21 6.48
C ARG A 117 -17.53 -18.12 5.27
N GLU A 118 -18.77 -18.55 5.03
CA GLU A 118 -19.08 -19.57 4.03
C GLU A 118 -18.64 -19.20 2.61
N GLY A 119 -18.63 -17.91 2.27
CA GLY A 119 -18.19 -17.39 0.98
C GLY A 119 -16.68 -17.12 0.84
N LEU A 120 -15.91 -17.14 1.93
CA LEU A 120 -14.47 -16.89 1.87
C LEU A 120 -13.74 -18.10 1.29
N ARG A 121 -13.00 -17.90 0.21
CA ARG A 121 -12.11 -18.91 -0.37
C ARG A 121 -10.72 -18.35 -0.59
N ALA A 122 -9.75 -19.26 -0.66
CA ALA A 122 -8.36 -18.93 -0.85
C ALA A 122 -7.73 -19.77 -1.96
N TYR A 123 -6.52 -19.39 -2.36
CA TYR A 123 -5.62 -20.24 -3.13
C TYR A 123 -4.31 -20.39 -2.36
N GLU A 124 -3.98 -21.63 -1.99
CA GLU A 124 -2.77 -22.00 -1.26
C GLU A 124 -1.64 -22.35 -2.24
N PHE A 125 -0.41 -21.95 -1.93
CA PHE A 125 0.77 -22.23 -2.74
C PHE A 125 2.03 -22.26 -1.85
N THR A 126 3.06 -22.99 -2.29
CA THR A 126 4.31 -23.14 -1.52
C THR A 126 5.47 -22.53 -2.29
N LEU A 127 6.25 -21.70 -1.60
CA LEU A 127 7.45 -21.06 -2.14
C LEU A 127 8.65 -22.02 -2.10
N SER A 128 9.71 -21.67 -2.85
CA SER A 128 10.93 -22.47 -2.97
C SER A 128 11.65 -22.74 -1.66
N ASN A 129 11.46 -21.88 -0.65
CA ASN A 129 11.99 -22.03 0.70
C ASN A 129 11.13 -22.93 1.62
N GLY A 130 10.07 -23.55 1.09
CA GLY A 130 9.15 -24.42 1.84
C GLY A 130 8.08 -23.68 2.65
N VAL A 131 8.00 -22.36 2.57
CA VAL A 131 6.92 -21.59 3.20
C VAL A 131 5.65 -21.76 2.38
N THR A 132 4.59 -22.26 3.01
CA THR A 132 3.25 -22.31 2.44
C THR A 132 2.51 -21.02 2.77
N LEU A 133 2.03 -20.33 1.73
CA LEU A 133 1.21 -19.14 1.81
C LEU A 133 -0.16 -19.44 1.19
N PHE A 134 -1.14 -18.61 1.51
CA PHE A 134 -2.41 -18.62 0.79
C PHE A 134 -2.87 -17.19 0.52
N ARG A 135 -3.54 -16.98 -0.61
CA ARG A 135 -4.10 -15.67 -0.97
C ARG A 135 -5.60 -15.70 -0.90
N GLN A 136 -6.18 -14.60 -0.44
CA GLN A 136 -7.63 -14.39 -0.41
C GLN A 136 -7.97 -12.92 -0.64
N TYR A 137 -9.17 -12.66 -1.13
CA TYR A 137 -9.68 -11.30 -1.15
C TYR A 137 -10.04 -10.81 0.25
N PRO A 138 -9.75 -9.55 0.61
CA PRO A 138 -10.45 -8.88 1.70
C PRO A 138 -11.94 -8.69 1.31
N PRO A 139 -12.85 -8.53 2.28
CA PRO A 139 -14.26 -8.26 1.97
C PRO A 139 -14.47 -6.88 1.32
N TYR A 140 -13.52 -5.96 1.51
CA TYR A 140 -13.52 -4.61 0.97
C TYR A 140 -12.21 -4.35 0.21
N PRO A 141 -12.02 -4.91 -1.00
CA PRO A 141 -10.86 -4.60 -1.83
C PRO A 141 -10.83 -3.11 -2.18
N TYR A 142 -9.63 -2.53 -2.29
CA TYR A 142 -9.46 -1.09 -2.48
C TYR A 142 -9.49 -0.72 -3.97
N PHE A 143 -8.93 -1.59 -4.79
CA PHE A 143 -8.88 -1.47 -6.23
C PHE A 143 -8.90 -2.88 -6.84
N LYS A 144 -8.93 -2.96 -8.17
CA LYS A 144 -9.03 -4.23 -8.90
C LYS A 144 -7.95 -5.23 -8.48
N HIS A 145 -8.38 -6.46 -8.24
CA HIS A 145 -7.55 -7.58 -7.80
C HIS A 145 -6.82 -7.41 -6.44
N HIS A 146 -7.03 -6.31 -5.68
CA HIS A 146 -6.48 -6.18 -4.33
C HIS A 146 -6.79 -7.42 -3.48
N ASN A 147 -5.75 -8.13 -3.06
CA ASN A 147 -5.83 -9.29 -2.18
C ASN A 147 -4.75 -9.25 -1.09
N ILE A 148 -4.88 -10.14 -0.13
CA ILE A 148 -3.87 -10.40 0.89
C ILE A 148 -3.31 -11.80 0.72
N ILE A 149 -1.99 -11.94 0.88
CA ILE A 149 -1.27 -13.21 0.85
C ILE A 149 -0.75 -13.46 2.26
N ILE A 150 -1.14 -14.56 2.87
CA ILE A 150 -1.03 -14.80 4.30
C ILE A 150 -0.22 -16.07 4.52
N ASP A 151 0.63 -16.07 5.56
CA ASP A 151 1.31 -17.29 5.99
C ASP A 151 0.30 -18.35 6.42
N ARG A 152 0.43 -19.58 5.93
CA ARG A 152 -0.46 -20.67 6.33
C ARG A 152 -0.41 -20.94 7.84
N LYS A 153 0.75 -20.68 8.45
CA LYS A 153 0.95 -20.74 9.91
C LYS A 153 0.68 -19.37 10.53
N HIS A 154 0.10 -19.36 11.73
CA HIS A 154 -0.03 -18.12 12.51
C HIS A 154 1.33 -17.73 13.10
N THR A 155 2.10 -16.95 12.33
CA THR A 155 3.43 -16.47 12.75
C THR A 155 3.43 -14.93 12.76
N PRO A 156 4.09 -14.27 13.74
CA PRO A 156 4.19 -12.82 13.75
C PRO A 156 4.83 -12.24 12.49
N GLN A 157 4.41 -11.03 12.11
CA GLN A 157 5.01 -10.28 11.01
C GLN A 157 6.42 -9.84 11.41
N VAL A 158 7.43 -10.38 10.71
CA VAL A 158 8.84 -10.00 10.88
C VAL A 158 9.45 -9.73 9.51
N LEU A 159 10.14 -8.60 9.38
CA LEU A 159 10.91 -8.28 8.17
C LEU A 159 12.29 -8.92 8.28
N SER A 160 12.65 -9.70 7.28
CA SER A 160 13.97 -10.33 7.18
C SER A 160 14.39 -10.49 5.72
N ARG A 161 15.58 -11.07 5.50
CA ARG A 161 16.02 -11.49 4.16
C ARG A 161 15.00 -12.41 3.47
N SER A 162 14.33 -13.28 4.24
CA SER A 162 13.29 -14.17 3.69
C SER A 162 12.13 -13.38 3.10
N THR A 163 11.71 -12.27 3.73
CA THR A 163 10.66 -11.40 3.20
C THR A 163 11.02 -10.88 1.81
N ILE A 164 12.27 -10.47 1.60
CA ILE A 164 12.75 -9.96 0.30
C ILE A 164 12.71 -11.08 -0.76
N LEU A 165 13.21 -12.27 -0.42
CA LEU A 165 13.17 -13.45 -1.30
C LEU A 165 11.73 -13.83 -1.67
N GLU A 166 10.84 -13.89 -0.68
CA GLU A 166 9.44 -14.25 -0.86
C GLU A 166 8.71 -13.25 -1.77
N LEU A 167 8.94 -11.94 -1.57
CA LEU A 167 8.41 -10.88 -2.43
C LEU A 167 8.86 -11.04 -3.89
N LEU A 168 10.16 -11.24 -4.11
CA LEU A 168 10.72 -11.40 -5.46
C LEU A 168 10.19 -12.67 -6.14
N GLU A 169 10.13 -13.80 -5.42
CA GLU A 169 9.61 -15.05 -5.96
C GLU A 169 8.13 -14.94 -6.33
N MET A 170 7.30 -14.33 -5.47
CA MET A 170 5.91 -14.12 -5.79
C MET A 170 5.74 -13.17 -6.99
N SER A 171 6.55 -12.12 -7.10
CA SER A 171 6.56 -11.22 -8.27
C SER A 171 6.96 -11.92 -9.58
N GLU A 172 7.88 -12.89 -9.52
CA GLU A 172 8.27 -13.74 -10.67
C GLU A 172 7.14 -14.65 -11.16
N SER A 173 6.29 -15.10 -10.23
CA SER A 173 5.09 -15.90 -10.54
C SER A 173 3.96 -15.04 -11.12
N MET A 174 3.99 -13.71 -10.90
CA MET A 174 2.96 -12.77 -11.32
C MET A 174 3.53 -11.49 -11.95
N PRO A 175 4.08 -11.57 -13.18
CA PRO A 175 4.65 -10.39 -13.83
C PRO A 175 3.63 -9.25 -13.95
N GLY A 176 4.08 -8.03 -13.64
CA GLY A 176 3.28 -6.80 -13.58
C GLY A 176 2.48 -6.60 -12.28
N TYR A 177 2.35 -7.64 -11.45
CA TYR A 177 1.59 -7.60 -10.20
C TYR A 177 2.45 -7.10 -9.04
N LYS A 178 1.88 -6.23 -8.20
CA LYS A 178 2.63 -5.60 -7.11
C LYS A 178 2.35 -6.34 -5.83
N ILE A 179 3.42 -6.71 -5.13
CA ILE A 179 3.34 -7.49 -3.89
C ILE A 179 4.16 -6.77 -2.85
N ALA A 180 3.57 -6.56 -1.69
CA ALA A 180 4.06 -5.61 -0.73
C ALA A 180 3.97 -6.15 0.69
N SER A 181 5.01 -5.91 1.48
CA SER A 181 4.98 -6.08 2.92
C SER A 181 4.92 -4.69 3.57
N ASN A 182 4.01 -4.52 4.52
CA ASN A 182 4.13 -3.41 5.46
C ASN A 182 5.34 -3.62 6.39
N THR A 183 5.43 -2.76 7.39
CA THR A 183 6.34 -2.83 8.53
C THR A 183 6.16 -4.07 9.42
N ASP A 184 7.19 -4.40 10.19
CA ASP A 184 7.20 -5.31 11.34
C ASP A 184 7.07 -4.60 12.70
N ARG A 185 6.78 -3.29 12.70
CA ARG A 185 6.67 -2.49 13.93
C ARG A 185 5.29 -1.87 14.09
N VAL A 186 4.88 -1.74 15.35
CA VAL A 186 3.70 -0.93 15.72
C VAL A 186 4.00 0.52 15.39
N GLY A 187 2.99 1.27 14.93
CA GLY A 187 3.15 2.70 14.66
C GLY A 187 3.41 3.05 13.20
N THR A 188 3.52 2.06 12.30
CA THR A 188 4.00 2.27 10.93
C THR A 188 3.13 1.61 9.86
N GLY A 189 1.80 1.70 9.99
CA GLY A 189 0.85 1.31 8.92
C GLY A 189 0.40 -0.16 8.94
N ALA A 190 1.04 -1.03 9.73
CA ALA A 190 0.57 -2.39 9.93
C ALA A 190 -0.59 -2.43 10.94
N THR A 191 -1.70 -3.06 10.52
CA THR A 191 -2.92 -3.21 11.35
C THR A 191 -3.03 -4.59 12.01
N ASN A 192 -2.30 -5.59 11.52
CA ASN A 192 -2.16 -6.90 12.15
C ASN A 192 -0.69 -7.34 12.13
N LEU A 193 -0.03 -7.37 13.29
CA LEU A 193 1.37 -7.82 13.40
C LEU A 193 1.50 -9.24 13.93
N HIS A 194 0.39 -9.87 14.36
CA HIS A 194 0.41 -11.21 14.95
C HIS A 194 0.43 -12.31 13.89
N HIS A 195 -0.05 -12.02 12.69
CA HIS A 195 -0.06 -12.97 11.58
C HIS A 195 0.56 -12.36 10.32
N ARG A 196 1.67 -12.95 9.88
CA ARG A 196 2.48 -12.56 8.74
C ARG A 196 1.66 -12.58 7.46
N HIS A 197 1.64 -11.45 6.77
CA HIS A 197 0.91 -11.29 5.53
C HIS A 197 1.49 -10.18 4.65
N TYR A 198 1.14 -10.26 3.38
CA TYR A 198 1.48 -9.32 2.33
C TYR A 198 0.18 -8.73 1.76
N GLN A 199 0.27 -7.51 1.24
CA GLN A 199 -0.77 -6.90 0.42
C GLN A 199 -0.34 -6.96 -1.04
N ALA A 200 -1.27 -7.27 -1.94
CA ALA A 200 -0.94 -7.44 -3.34
C ALA A 200 -2.04 -6.94 -4.27
N GLY A 201 -1.67 -6.48 -5.47
CA GLY A 201 -2.60 -5.72 -6.31
C GLY A 201 -2.20 -5.53 -7.78
N ASP A 202 -3.19 -5.50 -8.68
CA ASP A 202 -3.03 -5.07 -10.08
C ASP A 202 -3.38 -3.58 -10.17
N HIS A 203 -2.47 -2.75 -9.69
CA HIS A 203 -2.61 -1.31 -9.73
C HIS A 203 -1.31 -0.65 -10.21
N PRO A 204 -1.39 0.32 -11.14
CA PRO A 204 -0.24 1.08 -11.63
C PRO A 204 0.16 2.15 -10.60
N PHE A 205 0.70 1.71 -9.47
CA PHE A 205 1.14 2.60 -8.40
C PHE A 205 2.13 3.64 -8.91
N THR A 206 1.82 4.91 -8.61
CA THR A 206 2.51 6.04 -9.24
C THR A 206 3.98 6.16 -8.86
N VAL A 207 4.38 5.64 -7.70
CA VAL A 207 5.79 5.62 -7.28
C VAL A 207 6.70 4.89 -8.27
N PHE A 208 6.20 3.90 -9.02
CA PHE A 208 7.00 3.21 -10.03
C PHE A 208 7.33 4.11 -11.24
N SER A 209 6.52 5.13 -11.49
CA SER A 209 6.73 6.15 -12.53
C SER A 209 7.59 7.33 -12.05
N ALA A 210 7.95 7.39 -10.76
CA ALA A 210 8.77 8.47 -10.24
C ALA A 210 10.20 8.42 -10.80
N LYS A 211 10.72 9.59 -11.17
CA LYS A 211 12.07 9.75 -11.72
C LYS A 211 13.11 9.70 -10.60
N PRO A 212 14.35 9.23 -10.87
CA PRO A 212 15.43 9.32 -9.89
C PRO A 212 15.87 10.78 -9.67
N ILE A 213 16.12 11.15 -8.42
CA ILE A 213 16.96 12.31 -8.02
C ILE A 213 18.43 11.95 -8.22
N LYS A 214 18.80 10.76 -7.78
CA LYS A 214 20.16 10.22 -7.86
C LYS A 214 20.10 8.74 -8.20
N GLN A 215 21.03 8.30 -9.04
CA GLN A 215 21.17 6.92 -9.46
C GLN A 215 22.56 6.42 -9.08
N PHE A 216 22.61 5.19 -8.55
CA PHE A 216 23.82 4.48 -8.21
C PHE A 216 23.87 3.19 -9.00
N LYS A 217 25.05 2.82 -9.50
CA LYS A 217 25.28 1.57 -10.21
C LYS A 217 26.11 0.67 -9.32
N CYS A 218 25.67 -0.58 -9.17
CA CYS A 218 26.35 -1.58 -8.37
C CYS A 218 26.74 -2.75 -9.26
N ASN A 219 28.00 -3.19 -9.21
CA ASN A 219 28.43 -4.40 -9.90
C ASN A 219 28.20 -5.63 -9.02
N PHE A 220 27.47 -6.60 -9.54
CA PHE A 220 27.22 -7.87 -8.87
C PHE A 220 27.89 -9.01 -9.62
N ARG A 221 28.76 -9.75 -8.91
CA ARG A 221 29.37 -10.97 -9.43
C ARG A 221 28.47 -12.16 -9.14
N ASN A 222 27.79 -12.67 -10.16
CA ASN A 222 27.05 -13.92 -10.04
C ASN A 222 28.04 -15.09 -10.11
N GLN A 223 28.29 -15.72 -8.95
CA GLN A 223 29.24 -16.82 -8.83
C GLN A 223 28.76 -18.10 -9.53
N GLU A 224 27.44 -18.32 -9.65
CA GLU A 224 26.88 -19.53 -10.26
C GLU A 224 27.00 -19.51 -11.78
N THR A 225 26.72 -18.36 -12.39
CA THR A 225 26.79 -18.17 -13.84
C THR A 225 28.15 -17.66 -14.31
N ASN A 226 29.03 -17.32 -13.36
CA ASN A 226 30.30 -16.65 -13.62
C ASN A 226 30.10 -15.38 -14.50
N SER A 227 28.98 -14.67 -14.35
CA SER A 227 28.64 -13.42 -15.06
C SER A 227 28.69 -12.18 -14.15
N ASN A 228 28.90 -11.00 -14.74
CA ASN A 228 28.78 -9.72 -14.04
C ASN A 228 27.45 -9.09 -14.44
N GLU A 229 26.77 -8.52 -13.46
CA GLU A 229 25.48 -7.85 -13.63
C GLU A 229 25.58 -6.44 -13.05
N VAL A 230 24.93 -5.48 -13.70
CA VAL A 230 24.80 -4.13 -13.15
C VAL A 230 23.42 -3.98 -12.55
N ILE A 231 23.38 -3.66 -11.27
CA ILE A 231 22.16 -3.34 -10.52
C ILE A 231 22.07 -1.84 -10.36
N ILE A 232 20.91 -1.30 -10.65
CA ILE A 232 20.63 0.12 -10.50
C ILE A 232 19.91 0.34 -9.19
N VAL A 233 20.38 1.30 -8.39
CA VAL A 233 19.68 1.80 -7.21
C VAL A 233 19.32 3.25 -7.43
N GLU A 234 18.04 3.58 -7.38
CA GLU A 234 17.53 4.93 -7.62
C GLU A 234 16.92 5.49 -6.35
N TRP A 235 17.37 6.68 -5.94
CA TRP A 235 16.62 7.49 -4.98
C TRP A 235 15.59 8.31 -5.73
N LEU A 236 14.30 8.07 -5.46
CA LEU A 236 13.20 8.62 -6.25
C LEU A 236 12.83 10.05 -5.85
N HIS A 237 12.44 10.85 -6.84
CA HIS A 237 11.82 12.16 -6.67
C HIS A 237 10.35 11.98 -6.32
N TYR A 238 10.09 11.77 -5.02
CA TYR A 238 8.79 11.37 -4.50
C TYR A 238 8.59 11.93 -3.08
N PRO A 239 7.36 12.25 -2.63
CA PRO A 239 7.13 12.94 -1.35
C PRO A 239 7.75 12.23 -0.14
N CYS A 240 7.71 10.89 -0.14
CA CYS A 240 8.44 10.08 0.82
C CYS A 240 9.70 9.48 0.19
N CYS A 241 10.75 9.35 1.01
CA CYS A 241 11.98 8.71 0.61
C CYS A 241 11.68 7.28 0.15
N CYS A 242 12.20 6.93 -1.02
CA CYS A 242 12.07 5.61 -1.60
C CYS A 242 13.35 5.29 -2.39
N LEU A 243 13.95 4.14 -2.10
CA LEU A 243 14.98 3.55 -2.95
C LEU A 243 14.35 2.49 -3.85
N LYS A 244 14.63 2.54 -5.16
CA LYS A 244 14.22 1.54 -6.15
C LYS A 244 15.44 0.76 -6.62
N VAL A 245 15.47 -0.54 -6.37
CA VAL A 245 16.49 -1.46 -6.86
C VAL A 245 15.97 -2.13 -8.13
N ILE A 246 16.76 -2.10 -9.20
CA ILE A 246 16.39 -2.61 -10.52
C ILE A 246 17.46 -3.59 -11.01
N GLY A 247 17.03 -4.77 -11.45
CA GLY A 247 17.92 -5.78 -12.02
C GLY A 247 17.17 -6.95 -12.65
N SER A 248 17.84 -7.69 -13.54
CA SER A 248 17.24 -8.84 -14.24
C SER A 248 17.27 -10.14 -13.45
N SER A 249 18.14 -10.25 -12.44
CA SER A 249 18.32 -11.48 -11.65
C SER A 249 17.75 -11.32 -10.25
N LYS A 250 16.92 -12.28 -9.87
CA LYS A 250 16.34 -12.37 -8.53
C LYS A 250 17.43 -12.34 -7.45
N LYS A 251 18.54 -13.05 -7.67
CA LYS A 251 19.64 -13.21 -6.71
C LYS A 251 20.39 -11.90 -6.47
N SER A 252 20.68 -11.14 -7.53
CA SER A 252 21.42 -9.88 -7.41
C SER A 252 20.57 -8.76 -6.81
N VAL A 253 19.30 -8.67 -7.21
CA VAL A 253 18.33 -7.73 -6.63
C VAL A 253 18.08 -8.04 -5.16
N GLU A 254 17.97 -9.32 -4.80
CA GLU A 254 17.83 -9.73 -3.41
C GLU A 254 19.02 -9.32 -2.55
N GLN A 255 20.25 -9.59 -3.00
CA GLN A 255 21.46 -9.26 -2.25
C GLN A 255 21.56 -7.74 -2.01
N VAL A 256 21.38 -6.93 -3.06
CA VAL A 256 21.46 -5.47 -2.95
C VAL A 256 20.34 -4.92 -2.06
N SER A 257 19.11 -5.42 -2.23
CA SER A 257 17.97 -5.00 -1.40
C SER A 257 18.17 -5.38 0.07
N TYR A 258 18.74 -6.56 0.35
CA TYR A 258 19.05 -6.99 1.70
C TYR A 258 20.17 -6.17 2.33
N GLN A 259 21.22 -5.82 1.58
CA GLN A 259 22.27 -4.93 2.05
C GLN A 259 21.73 -3.56 2.46
N LEU A 260 20.90 -2.94 1.60
CA LEU A 260 20.22 -1.68 1.90
C LEU A 260 19.30 -1.80 3.12
N PHE A 261 18.45 -2.83 3.16
CA PHE A 261 17.56 -3.09 4.30
C PHE A 261 18.33 -3.30 5.60
N SER A 262 19.39 -4.13 5.58
CA SER A 262 20.21 -4.43 6.75
C SER A 262 20.92 -3.19 7.27
N THR A 263 21.48 -2.36 6.39
CA THR A 263 22.09 -1.10 6.80
C THR A 263 21.05 -0.14 7.37
N TRP A 264 19.88 -0.01 6.75
CA TRP A 264 18.80 0.80 7.33
C TRP A 264 18.36 0.30 8.71
N ARG A 265 18.34 -1.01 8.94
CA ARG A 265 17.92 -1.56 10.25
C ARG A 265 18.96 -1.39 11.34
N ASN A 266 20.25 -1.37 10.99
CA ASN A 266 21.34 -1.50 11.95
C ASN A 266 22.32 -0.33 11.96
N HIS A 267 22.19 0.67 11.09
CA HIS A 267 23.03 1.86 11.11
C HIS A 267 22.37 2.97 11.94
N ASP A 268 23.17 3.71 12.69
CA ASP A 268 22.73 4.88 13.46
C ASP A 268 22.66 6.10 12.54
N PHE A 269 21.46 6.67 12.39
CA PHE A 269 21.28 7.92 11.66
C PHE A 269 21.11 9.07 12.68
N PRO A 270 21.83 10.20 12.55
CA PRO A 270 21.96 11.22 13.61
C PRO A 270 20.66 11.79 14.22
N THR A 271 19.54 11.67 13.53
CA THR A 271 18.23 12.20 13.95
C THR A 271 17.18 11.12 14.18
N LEU A 272 17.56 9.84 14.15
CA LEU A 272 16.64 8.72 14.21
C LEU A 272 17.06 7.72 15.28
N LYS A 273 16.07 7.16 15.97
CA LYS A 273 16.28 6.03 16.89
C LYS A 273 16.42 4.75 16.09
N GLN A 274 17.60 4.15 16.13
CA GLN A 274 17.95 2.93 15.41
C GLN A 274 16.98 1.78 15.75
N GLU A 275 16.65 1.62 17.02
CA GLU A 275 15.75 0.60 17.53
C GLU A 275 14.31 0.78 17.08
N LEU A 276 13.96 1.87 16.41
CA LEU A 276 12.63 2.11 15.81
C LEU A 276 12.64 2.06 14.28
N GLN A 277 13.82 1.88 13.66
CA GLN A 277 13.95 1.78 12.20
C GLN A 277 13.28 0.50 11.68
N THR A 278 12.50 0.65 10.61
CA THR A 278 11.75 -0.40 9.89
C THR A 278 11.55 0.01 8.43
N CYS A 279 10.93 -0.81 7.61
CA CYS A 279 10.64 -0.50 6.22
C CYS A 279 9.20 -0.85 5.88
N SER A 280 8.71 -0.31 4.77
CA SER A 280 7.73 -1.02 3.95
C SER A 280 8.40 -1.40 2.64
N LEU A 281 8.13 -2.60 2.14
CA LEU A 281 8.80 -3.21 0.99
C LEU A 281 7.76 -3.55 -0.08
N ILE A 282 8.07 -3.34 -1.35
CA ILE A 282 7.19 -3.72 -2.46
C ILE A 282 8.01 -4.15 -3.66
N SER A 283 7.57 -5.22 -4.33
CA SER A 283 8.23 -5.78 -5.51
C SER A 283 7.25 -6.00 -6.65
N THR A 284 7.77 -5.93 -7.86
CA THR A 284 7.13 -6.37 -9.11
C THR A 284 8.21 -6.87 -10.05
N LEU A 285 7.85 -7.83 -10.92
CA LEU A 285 8.61 -8.11 -12.13
C LEU A 285 7.97 -7.30 -13.24
N ASP A 286 8.68 -6.29 -13.74
CA ASP A 286 8.17 -5.42 -14.78
C ASP A 286 7.99 -6.18 -16.10
N VAL A 287 6.87 -5.93 -16.79
CA VAL A 287 6.48 -6.71 -17.98
C VAL A 287 7.26 -6.28 -19.21
N GLU A 288 7.56 -4.98 -19.34
CA GLU A 288 8.20 -4.44 -20.54
C GLU A 288 9.70 -4.67 -20.53
N SER A 289 10.35 -4.37 -19.41
CA SER A 289 11.80 -4.53 -19.24
C SER A 289 12.22 -5.95 -18.85
N ASN A 290 11.29 -6.77 -18.35
CA ASN A 290 11.58 -8.07 -17.72
C ASN A 290 12.64 -7.96 -16.60
N GLN A 291 12.57 -6.87 -15.83
CA GLN A 291 13.43 -6.61 -14.68
C GLN A 291 12.61 -6.58 -13.40
N TYR A 292 13.20 -7.07 -12.31
CA TYR A 292 12.67 -6.83 -10.99
C TYR A 292 12.81 -5.35 -10.65
N GLN A 293 11.75 -4.79 -10.08
CA GLN A 293 11.78 -3.48 -9.43
C GLN A 293 11.38 -3.69 -7.97
N PHE A 294 12.29 -3.40 -7.06
CA PHE A 294 12.12 -3.59 -5.62
C PHE A 294 12.24 -2.24 -4.92
N LEU A 295 11.16 -1.78 -4.30
CA LEU A 295 11.13 -0.51 -3.59
C LEU A 295 11.29 -0.73 -2.09
N ILE A 296 12.12 0.12 -1.49
CA ILE A 296 12.35 0.20 -0.05
C ILE A 296 11.91 1.59 0.40
N PHE A 297 10.84 1.64 1.19
CA PHE A 297 10.44 2.84 1.92
C PHE A 297 11.04 2.76 3.33
N PRO A 298 12.11 3.51 3.65
CA PRO A 298 12.61 3.61 5.02
C PRO A 298 11.53 4.22 5.92
N ARG A 299 11.39 3.67 7.11
CA ARG A 299 10.43 4.11 8.13
C ARG A 299 11.09 4.15 9.50
N ASN A 300 10.58 5.02 10.36
CA ASN A 300 10.91 5.02 11.78
C ASN A 300 9.61 5.00 12.58
N ALA A 301 9.50 4.10 13.56
CA ALA A 301 8.33 3.93 14.41
C ALA A 301 8.26 4.94 15.58
N GLU A 302 9.12 5.96 15.56
CA GLU A 302 9.12 7.05 16.52
C GLU A 302 7.74 7.71 16.64
N GLN A 303 7.39 7.96 17.89
CA GLN A 303 6.14 8.54 18.33
C GLN A 303 6.34 10.06 18.55
N PRO A 304 5.30 10.92 18.44
CA PRO A 304 3.90 10.64 18.74
C PRO A 304 3.20 9.78 17.68
N ARG A 305 2.03 9.25 18.07
CA ARG A 305 1.16 8.30 17.36
C ARG A 305 0.88 8.61 15.89
N PHE A 306 1.27 9.79 15.40
CA PHE A 306 1.22 10.19 14.00
C PHE A 306 2.42 11.10 13.68
N LEU A 307 3.25 10.72 12.70
CA LEU A 307 4.19 11.66 12.08
C LEU A 307 3.45 12.75 11.29
N THR A 308 2.21 12.47 10.89
CA THR A 308 1.29 13.43 10.26
C THR A 308 1.06 14.63 11.16
N SER A 309 1.32 15.81 10.61
CA SER A 309 1.12 17.10 11.27
C SER A 309 -0.29 17.27 11.83
N GLN A 310 -0.41 18.03 12.93
CA GLN A 310 -1.67 18.21 13.66
C GLN A 310 -2.81 18.73 12.76
N THR A 311 -2.50 19.65 11.83
CA THR A 311 -3.48 20.20 10.88
C THR A 311 -4.09 19.11 9.99
N LEU A 312 -3.32 18.07 9.64
CA LEU A 312 -3.74 17.00 8.73
C LEU A 312 -4.45 15.84 9.43
N GLN A 313 -4.49 15.82 10.77
CA GLN A 313 -5.20 14.77 11.50
C GLN A 313 -6.72 14.83 11.31
N CYS A 314 -7.29 15.99 10.95
CA CYS A 314 -8.70 16.06 10.53
C CYS A 314 -8.97 15.23 9.26
N ILE A 315 -7.96 15.07 8.40
CA ILE A 315 -8.04 14.24 7.18
C ILE A 315 -7.78 12.77 7.50
N LYS A 316 -6.65 12.45 8.14
CA LYS A 316 -6.28 11.06 8.44
C LYS A 316 -5.70 10.92 9.85
N LYS A 317 -6.36 10.11 10.67
CA LYS A 317 -5.96 9.74 12.05
C LYS A 317 -5.39 8.32 12.12
N GLU A 318 -5.14 7.69 10.97
CA GLU A 318 -4.62 6.34 10.87
C GLU A 318 -3.18 6.40 10.37
N PHE A 319 -2.40 5.37 10.65
CA PHE A 319 -1.06 5.24 10.09
C PHE A 319 -1.12 5.09 8.56
N VAL A 320 -0.13 5.65 7.88
CA VAL A 320 0.04 5.49 6.42
C VAL A 320 0.50 4.07 6.11
N GLY A 321 -0.31 3.32 5.35
CA GLY A 321 -0.01 1.98 4.86
C GLY A 321 0.81 1.98 3.56
N ILE A 322 1.24 0.80 3.11
CA ILE A 322 2.12 0.68 1.94
C ILE A 322 1.51 1.20 0.63
N PHE A 323 0.21 0.95 0.34
CA PHE A 323 -0.41 1.50 -0.87
C PHE A 323 -0.52 3.02 -0.88
N GLU A 324 -0.66 3.61 0.31
CA GLU A 324 -0.65 5.06 0.48
C GLU A 324 0.76 5.60 0.22
N LEU A 325 1.81 4.94 0.75
CA LEU A 325 3.21 5.24 0.38
C LEU A 325 3.47 5.11 -1.12
N CYS A 326 2.69 4.28 -1.83
CA CYS A 326 2.77 4.14 -3.28
C CYS A 326 1.92 5.17 -4.06
N GLY A 327 1.24 6.09 -3.37
CA GLY A 327 0.50 7.22 -3.93
C GLY A 327 -1.01 6.97 -4.14
N TYR A 328 -1.56 5.95 -3.49
CA TYR A 328 -2.99 5.64 -3.50
C TYR A 328 -3.60 5.86 -2.11
N ALA A 329 -4.17 7.03 -1.87
CA ALA A 329 -4.74 7.41 -0.59
C ALA A 329 -6.00 6.62 -0.27
N ILE A 330 -6.07 6.10 0.96
CA ILE A 330 -7.26 5.42 1.49
C ILE A 330 -7.70 6.22 2.72
N LEU A 331 -8.61 7.15 2.49
CA LEU A 331 -9.11 8.09 3.48
C LEU A 331 -10.40 7.57 4.14
N PRO A 332 -10.68 7.97 5.39
CA PRO A 332 -11.81 7.44 6.15
C PRO A 332 -13.17 7.93 5.62
N GLY A 333 -14.17 7.04 5.64
CA GLY A 333 -15.51 7.28 5.10
C GLY A 333 -16.21 8.54 5.61
N ARG A 334 -16.01 8.91 6.90
CA ARG A 334 -16.55 10.14 7.49
C ARG A 334 -16.27 11.43 6.69
N LEU A 335 -15.17 11.47 5.94
CA LEU A 335 -14.80 12.68 5.18
C LEU A 335 -15.83 13.02 4.11
N LYS A 336 -16.57 12.03 3.58
CA LYS A 336 -17.63 12.28 2.61
C LYS A 336 -18.67 13.27 3.17
N ASP A 337 -19.19 12.98 4.36
CA ASP A 337 -20.23 13.80 4.98
C ASP A 337 -19.65 15.11 5.52
N GLN A 338 -18.45 15.07 6.09
CA GLN A 338 -17.78 16.27 6.61
C GLN A 338 -17.44 17.27 5.50
N LEU A 339 -16.97 16.81 4.33
CA LEU A 339 -16.70 17.68 3.18
C LEU A 339 -17.99 18.30 2.62
N GLN A 340 -19.09 17.55 2.58
CA GLN A 340 -20.40 18.08 2.16
C GLN A 340 -20.91 19.18 3.12
N GLN A 341 -20.71 19.00 4.43
CA GLN A 341 -21.05 20.04 5.42
C GLN A 341 -20.16 21.28 5.26
N LEU A 342 -18.85 21.08 5.06
CA LEU A 342 -17.91 22.18 4.80
C LEU A 342 -18.28 22.95 3.53
N GLU A 343 -18.63 22.26 2.44
CA GLU A 343 -19.07 22.87 1.19
C GLU A 343 -20.30 23.77 1.43
N SER A 344 -21.30 23.26 2.15
CA SER A 344 -22.53 24.00 2.50
C SER A 344 -22.25 25.24 3.36
N LEU A 345 -21.32 25.13 4.32
CA LEU A 345 -20.93 26.25 5.17
C LEU A 345 -20.18 27.31 4.36
N LEU A 346 -19.21 26.90 3.55
CA LEU A 346 -18.38 27.78 2.73
C LEU A 346 -19.21 28.54 1.68
N ALA A 347 -20.29 27.95 1.17
CA ALA A 347 -21.22 28.62 0.25
C ALA A 347 -21.98 29.80 0.89
N ASN A 348 -22.18 29.76 2.21
CA ASN A 348 -22.92 30.77 2.96
C ASN A 348 -22.01 31.85 3.61
N VAL A 349 -20.70 31.67 3.55
CA VAL A 349 -19.73 32.64 4.10
C VAL A 349 -19.45 33.71 3.04
N THR A 350 -19.79 34.97 3.34
CA THR A 350 -19.34 36.09 2.50
C THR A 350 -17.82 36.14 2.58
N LEU A 351 -17.15 35.84 1.47
CA LEU A 351 -15.69 35.72 1.33
C LEU A 351 -14.91 37.02 1.63
N SER A 352 -15.53 38.07 2.15
CA SER A 352 -14.92 39.39 2.32
C SER A 352 -14.03 39.57 3.57
N ASN A 353 -13.91 38.56 4.46
CA ASN A 353 -12.98 38.60 5.61
C ASN A 353 -12.42 37.21 5.92
N HIS A 354 -11.39 36.80 5.17
CA HIS A 354 -10.95 35.41 5.03
C HIS A 354 -10.45 34.70 6.29
N ASN A 355 -10.08 35.38 7.39
CA ASN A 355 -9.35 34.71 8.49
C ASN A 355 -10.00 34.80 9.89
N GLU A 356 -10.87 35.77 10.16
CA GLU A 356 -11.31 36.05 11.54
C GLU A 356 -12.76 35.66 11.87
N LYS A 357 -13.61 35.36 10.87
CA LYS A 357 -15.05 35.11 11.07
C LYS A 357 -15.58 33.76 10.62
N LEU A 358 -14.72 32.81 10.21
CA LEU A 358 -15.20 31.45 9.92
C LEU A 358 -15.58 30.76 11.23
N ILE A 359 -16.88 30.78 11.53
CA ILE A 359 -17.48 30.08 12.65
C ILE A 359 -17.85 28.68 12.15
N LEU A 360 -17.09 27.68 12.59
CA LEU A 360 -17.40 26.28 12.31
C LEU A 360 -18.22 25.69 13.48
N PRO A 361 -19.19 24.81 13.18
CA PRO A 361 -19.80 23.96 14.20
C PRO A 361 -18.75 23.14 14.95
N GLN A 362 -19.04 22.76 16.20
CA GLN A 362 -18.10 22.05 17.08
C GLN A 362 -17.49 20.80 16.41
N GLU A 363 -18.28 20.06 15.64
CA GLU A 363 -17.87 18.83 14.94
C GLU A 363 -16.90 19.05 13.77
N LEU A 364 -16.80 20.28 13.25
CA LEU A 364 -15.90 20.65 12.15
C LEU A 364 -14.76 21.56 12.60
N MET A 365 -14.68 21.90 13.90
CA MET A 365 -13.63 22.77 14.43
C MET A 365 -12.22 22.26 14.14
N GLU A 366 -12.02 20.94 14.04
CA GLU A 366 -10.73 20.34 13.68
C GLU A 366 -10.26 20.70 12.27
N PHE A 367 -11.16 21.10 11.38
CA PHE A 367 -10.83 21.51 10.01
C PHE A 367 -10.43 22.98 9.89
N LYS A 368 -10.56 23.79 10.96
CA LYS A 368 -10.31 25.24 10.87
C LYS A 368 -8.92 25.56 10.34
N GLN A 369 -7.88 24.98 10.95
CA GLN A 369 -6.51 25.20 10.54
C GLN A 369 -6.24 24.61 9.15
N TRP A 370 -6.86 23.46 8.84
CA TRP A 370 -6.74 22.82 7.54
C TRP A 370 -7.32 23.67 6.42
N LEU A 371 -8.49 24.29 6.62
CA LEU A 371 -9.08 25.20 5.65
C LEU A 371 -8.17 26.40 5.38
N ILE A 372 -7.53 26.97 6.40
CA ILE A 372 -6.58 28.08 6.25
C ILE A 372 -5.39 27.65 5.40
N GLU A 373 -4.78 26.50 5.71
CA GLU A 373 -3.54 26.05 5.05
C GLU A 373 -3.77 25.47 3.65
N TYR A 374 -4.87 24.74 3.42
CA TYR A 374 -5.08 23.95 2.21
C TYR A 374 -6.22 24.43 1.32
N TYR A 375 -7.26 25.06 1.86
CA TYR A 375 -8.41 25.52 1.09
C TYR A 375 -8.26 26.99 0.68
N PHE A 376 -8.05 27.88 1.64
CA PHE A 376 -7.90 29.32 1.39
C PHE A 376 -6.57 29.70 0.75
N SER A 377 -5.57 28.81 0.75
CA SER A 377 -4.33 28.99 -0.01
C SER A 377 -4.52 28.79 -1.52
N ILE A 378 -5.63 28.20 -1.97
CA ILE A 378 -5.95 28.01 -3.39
C ILE A 378 -6.51 29.32 -3.97
N THR A 379 -5.68 30.01 -4.74
CA THR A 379 -6.00 31.32 -5.33
C THR A 379 -6.78 31.25 -6.65
N ASP A 380 -6.96 30.06 -7.23
CA ASP A 380 -7.74 29.91 -8.46
C ASP A 380 -9.23 30.15 -8.17
N ASN A 381 -9.78 31.26 -8.69
CA ASN A 381 -11.17 31.65 -8.47
C ASN A 381 -12.16 30.95 -9.42
N ASN A 382 -11.68 30.19 -10.41
CA ASN A 382 -12.55 29.45 -11.34
C ASN A 382 -13.03 28.12 -10.77
N LEU A 383 -12.35 27.60 -9.74
CA LEU A 383 -12.73 26.35 -9.10
C LEU A 383 -13.99 26.53 -8.26
N SER A 384 -14.92 25.59 -8.39
CA SER A 384 -16.05 25.47 -7.47
C SER A 384 -15.57 25.20 -6.03
N ILE A 385 -16.43 25.43 -5.03
CA ILE A 385 -16.12 25.11 -3.63
C ILE A 385 -15.74 23.63 -3.48
N SER A 386 -16.50 22.74 -4.14
CA SER A 386 -16.25 21.30 -4.14
C SER A 386 -14.88 20.96 -4.75
N ASP A 387 -14.55 21.55 -5.90
CA ASP A 387 -13.26 21.31 -6.56
C ASP A 387 -12.09 21.82 -5.73
N LYS A 388 -12.25 22.97 -5.07
CA LYS A 388 -11.24 23.48 -4.12
C LYS A 388 -11.04 22.53 -2.95
N LEU A 389 -12.12 22.02 -2.35
CA LEU A 389 -12.04 21.04 -1.26
C LEU A 389 -11.36 19.73 -1.70
N HIS A 390 -11.67 19.24 -2.90
CA HIS A 390 -11.01 18.06 -3.47
C HIS A 390 -9.52 18.30 -3.71
N LEU A 391 -9.15 19.47 -4.26
CA LEU A 391 -7.75 19.85 -4.46
C LEU A 391 -7.02 20.00 -3.12
N SER A 392 -7.64 20.60 -2.11
CA SER A 392 -7.12 20.66 -0.74
C SER A 392 -6.84 19.27 -0.20
N LEU A 393 -7.74 18.30 -0.42
CA LEU A 393 -7.59 16.92 0.02
C LEU A 393 -6.44 16.20 -0.69
N GLN A 394 -6.29 16.40 -1.99
CA GLN A 394 -5.18 15.86 -2.80
C GLN A 394 -3.83 16.41 -2.33
N ASN A 395 -3.73 17.73 -2.12
CA ASN A 395 -2.53 18.37 -1.59
C ASN A 395 -2.21 17.90 -0.17
N SER A 396 -3.23 17.71 0.66
CA SER A 396 -3.10 17.17 2.02
C SER A 396 -2.45 15.79 2.02
N PHE A 397 -2.89 14.91 1.10
CA PHE A 397 -2.33 13.56 1.00
C PHE A 397 -0.84 13.57 0.66
N ILE A 398 -0.41 14.42 -0.26
CA ILE A 398 1.00 14.59 -0.60
C ILE A 398 1.83 15.00 0.62
N THR A 399 1.33 15.97 1.41
CA THR A 399 1.99 16.38 2.65
C THR A 399 2.03 15.25 3.68
N ILE A 400 0.94 14.48 3.83
CA ILE A 400 0.90 13.29 4.72
C ILE A 400 2.03 12.31 4.37
N LEU A 401 2.28 12.06 3.08
CA LEU A 401 3.38 11.18 2.66
C LEU A 401 4.75 11.76 3.05
N SER A 402 4.95 13.06 2.82
CA SER A 402 6.19 13.75 3.22
C SER A 402 6.41 13.69 4.73
N ASP A 403 5.38 13.97 5.53
CA ASP A 403 5.40 13.91 6.99
C ASP A 403 5.87 12.54 7.49
N ASN A 404 5.40 11.47 6.86
CA ASN A 404 5.71 10.08 7.22
C ASN A 404 7.07 9.58 6.69
N SER A 405 7.86 10.44 6.04
CA SER A 405 9.21 10.11 5.59
C SER A 405 10.26 10.46 6.63
N PRO A 406 11.07 9.48 7.13
CA PRO A 406 12.14 9.76 8.07
C PRO A 406 13.32 10.50 7.41
N ILE A 407 13.50 10.34 6.10
CA ILE A 407 14.48 11.09 5.31
C ILE A 407 13.71 12.06 4.42
N LYS A 408 13.95 13.37 4.62
CA LYS A 408 13.33 14.42 3.79
C LYS A 408 14.09 14.58 2.48
N LEU A 409 13.40 15.03 1.44
CA LEU A 409 13.96 15.18 0.10
C LEU A 409 15.16 16.12 0.00
N ASN A 410 15.23 17.12 0.86
CA ASN A 410 16.36 18.05 0.94
C ASN A 410 17.57 17.48 1.73
N ASN A 411 17.50 16.25 2.22
CA ASN A 411 18.55 15.63 3.03
C ASN A 411 19.30 14.52 2.28
N SER A 412 19.98 14.89 1.19
CA SER A 412 20.79 13.97 0.38
C SER A 412 21.91 13.31 1.19
N ASN A 413 22.41 13.97 2.23
CA ASN A 413 23.49 13.45 3.07
C ASN A 413 23.11 12.13 3.75
N LEU A 414 21.87 11.98 4.24
CA LEU A 414 21.42 10.73 4.85
C LEU A 414 21.33 9.59 3.83
N ILE A 415 20.99 9.89 2.57
CA ILE A 415 20.99 8.90 1.49
C ILE A 415 22.42 8.46 1.18
N ASP A 416 23.35 9.40 1.08
CA ASP A 416 24.76 9.07 0.81
C ASP A 416 25.37 8.27 1.97
N ILE A 417 25.05 8.61 3.23
CA ILE A 417 25.41 7.80 4.40
C ILE A 417 24.83 6.39 4.27
N TRP A 418 23.54 6.26 3.95
CA TRP A 418 22.90 4.95 3.82
C TRP A 418 23.57 4.10 2.73
N ILE A 419 23.77 4.66 1.54
CA ILE A 419 24.39 3.96 0.41
C ILE A 419 25.84 3.57 0.72
N ASN A 420 26.66 4.48 1.25
CA ASN A 420 28.07 4.23 1.53
C ASN A 420 28.26 3.17 2.63
N ASN A 421 27.34 3.09 3.59
CA ASN A 421 27.36 2.07 4.65
C ASN A 421 26.67 0.76 4.24
N SER A 422 26.15 0.64 3.02
CA SER A 422 25.47 -0.57 2.53
C SER A 422 26.42 -1.60 1.94
N ASN A 423 27.75 -1.37 1.96
CA ASN A 423 28.74 -2.29 1.39
C ASN A 423 28.41 -2.71 -0.05
N LEU A 424 27.85 -1.77 -0.83
CA LEU A 424 27.56 -1.97 -2.24
C LEU A 424 28.85 -1.82 -3.04
N ASN A 425 29.05 -2.67 -4.05
CA ASN A 425 30.17 -2.54 -4.98
C ASN A 425 29.85 -1.48 -6.04
N LEU A 426 29.92 -0.22 -5.63
CA LEU A 426 29.57 0.93 -6.46
C LEU A 426 30.56 1.09 -7.62
N ILE A 427 30.03 1.43 -8.79
CA ILE A 427 30.82 1.75 -9.98
C ILE A 427 30.47 3.16 -10.48
N ASN A 428 31.48 3.82 -11.06
CA ASN A 428 31.36 5.18 -11.60
C ASN A 428 30.48 5.25 -12.85
#